data_AF-A0A0Q4F6M2-F1
#
_entry.id   AF-A0A0Q4F6M2-F1
#
_cell.length_a   1.000
_cell.length_b   1.000
_cell.length_c   1.000
_cell.angle_alpha   90.00
_cell.angle_beta   90.00
_cell.angle_gamma   90.00
#
_symmetry.space_group_name_H-M   'P 1'
#
loop_
_entity.id
_entity.type
_entity.pdbx_description
1 polymer ?
#
loop_
_entity_poly.entity_id
_entity_poly.type
_entity_poly.pdbx_seq_one_letter_code
_entity_poly.pdbx_strand_id
1 'polypeptide(L)'
;MTLGILLLAGCSADAGAPTPGPSASGSQNGSAADDARPVLSPGTTAASGSFVGSGDVMGSVVVRVNDAGIFELVVDDLVVSDSAAVQFTLTADALSPDERCLDSDWRFGLGQADAGHDPAAQLVFPIGGSDGIGQGDVSFIREVVVTRAASGGAVDKSCPIPIVSHATLTWDTPDLRPGLSVADSGATTGAMGTVSLDSDDKPIAYTVAQGDTLAAVAERFGIALDDLFYLNPRRSPNPEDAQAFTGETLNLSRENR
;
A
#
# COMPACT_ATOMS: atom_id res chain seq x y z
N MET A 1 -45.05 59.79 -36.40
CA MET A 1 -43.77 59.20 -35.97
C MET A 1 -43.69 59.37 -34.46
N THR A 2 -44.04 58.33 -33.73
CA THR A 2 -44.05 58.32 -32.26
C THR A 2 -43.43 57.00 -31.85
N LEU A 3 -42.21 57.09 -31.33
CA LEU A 3 -41.34 55.98 -30.96
C LEU A 3 -41.75 55.51 -29.55
N GLY A 4 -42.40 54.35 -29.46
CA GLY A 4 -42.78 53.70 -28.21
C GLY A 4 -41.71 52.72 -27.78
N ILE A 5 -41.10 52.99 -26.63
CA ILE A 5 -40.06 52.19 -25.97
C ILE A 5 -40.70 50.90 -25.43
N LEU A 6 -40.22 49.73 -25.88
CA LEU A 6 -40.55 48.42 -25.31
C LEU A 6 -39.59 48.12 -24.15
N LEU A 7 -40.13 48.02 -22.94
CA LEU A 7 -39.42 47.53 -21.75
C LEU A 7 -39.49 46.00 -21.71
N LEU A 8 -38.33 45.33 -21.77
CA LEU A 8 -38.21 43.90 -21.51
C LEU A 8 -38.21 43.66 -19.99
N ALA A 9 -39.19 42.90 -19.51
CA ALA A 9 -39.20 42.37 -18.15
C ALA A 9 -38.28 41.14 -18.06
N GLY A 10 -37.23 41.23 -17.24
CA GLY A 10 -36.41 40.08 -16.86
C GLY A 10 -37.07 39.30 -15.73
N CYS A 11 -37.38 38.02 -15.97
CA CYS A 11 -37.72 37.08 -14.90
C CYS A 11 -36.44 36.69 -14.15
N SER A 12 -36.34 37.07 -12.88
CA SER A 12 -35.37 36.46 -11.96
C SER A 12 -35.94 35.11 -11.51
N ALA A 13 -35.35 34.01 -11.96
CA ALA A 13 -35.60 32.70 -11.40
C ALA A 13 -34.64 32.51 -10.22
N ASP A 14 -35.19 32.63 -9.01
CA ASP A 14 -34.52 32.32 -7.75
C ASP A 14 -34.41 30.79 -7.66
N ALA A 15 -33.31 30.23 -8.16
CA ALA A 15 -32.99 28.83 -7.99
C ALA A 15 -32.48 28.64 -6.56
N GLY A 16 -33.42 28.37 -5.64
CA GLY A 16 -33.11 27.99 -4.27
C GLY A 16 -32.08 26.86 -4.26
N ALA A 17 -30.99 27.08 -3.52
CA ALA A 17 -29.95 26.09 -3.34
C ALA A 17 -30.55 24.79 -2.77
N PRO A 18 -30.26 23.61 -3.35
CA PRO A 18 -30.70 22.36 -2.78
C PRO A 18 -30.06 22.20 -1.40
N THR A 19 -30.91 22.02 -0.40
CA THR A 19 -30.53 21.74 0.97
C THR A 19 -29.69 20.46 1.00
N PRO A 20 -28.52 20.42 1.67
CA PRO A 20 -27.80 19.17 1.83
C PRO A 20 -28.71 18.17 2.54
N GLY A 21 -29.02 17.06 1.88
CA GLY A 21 -29.68 15.92 2.53
C GLY A 21 -28.85 15.45 3.72
N PRO A 22 -29.46 14.88 4.77
CA PRO A 22 -28.71 14.41 5.91
C PRO A 22 -27.69 13.39 5.41
N SER A 23 -26.40 13.67 5.66
CA SER A 23 -25.33 12.70 5.48
C SER A 23 -25.76 11.41 6.16
N ALA A 24 -25.99 10.37 5.36
CA ALA A 24 -26.13 9.03 5.88
C ALA A 24 -24.77 8.66 6.49
N SER A 25 -24.64 8.93 7.79
CA SER A 25 -23.62 8.32 8.63
C SER A 25 -23.96 6.83 8.69
N GLY A 26 -23.51 6.10 7.68
CA GLY A 26 -23.55 4.65 7.68
C GLY A 26 -22.65 4.18 8.81
N SER A 27 -23.26 3.62 9.85
CA SER A 27 -22.57 2.93 10.92
C SER A 27 -21.71 1.82 10.31
N GLN A 28 -20.39 1.93 10.45
CA GLN A 28 -19.39 0.93 10.07
C GLN A 28 -19.43 -0.27 11.03
N ASN A 29 -20.60 -0.87 11.26
CA ASN A 29 -20.74 -2.03 12.13
C ASN A 29 -20.68 -3.33 11.31
N GLY A 30 -19.59 -3.50 10.55
CA GLY A 30 -19.09 -4.83 10.19
C GLY A 30 -18.38 -5.38 11.42
N SER A 31 -18.88 -6.46 12.00
CA SER A 31 -18.51 -6.92 13.34
C SER A 31 -17.15 -7.63 13.36
N ALA A 32 -16.07 -6.87 13.43
CA ALA A 32 -14.86 -7.24 14.15
C ALA A 32 -14.52 -6.06 15.08
N ALA A 33 -14.43 -6.30 16.39
CA ALA A 33 -14.13 -5.25 17.34
C ALA A 33 -12.75 -4.64 17.03
N ASP A 34 -12.73 -3.38 16.61
CA ASP A 34 -11.50 -2.62 16.31
C ASP A 34 -10.57 -2.53 17.55
N ASP A 35 -11.13 -2.73 18.76
CA ASP A 35 -10.46 -2.61 20.07
C ASP A 35 -9.53 -3.79 20.47
N ALA A 36 -9.40 -4.84 19.65
CA ALA A 36 -8.58 -6.02 19.98
C ALA A 36 -7.28 -6.14 19.16
N ARG A 37 -6.98 -5.19 18.27
CA ARG A 37 -5.80 -5.25 17.38
C ARG A 37 -4.52 -4.98 18.19
N PRO A 38 -3.49 -5.83 18.08
CA PRO A 38 -2.20 -5.54 18.71
C PRO A 38 -1.62 -4.23 18.19
N VAL A 39 -1.15 -3.40 19.12
CA VAL A 39 -0.39 -2.17 18.81
C VAL A 39 1.08 -2.43 19.10
N LEU A 40 1.94 -2.20 18.11
CA LEU A 40 3.37 -2.31 18.30
C LEU A 40 3.88 -1.15 19.16
N SER A 41 4.69 -1.47 20.17
CA SER A 41 5.27 -0.44 21.04
C SER A 41 6.42 0.29 20.33
N PRO A 42 6.66 1.58 20.62
CA PRO A 42 7.89 2.25 20.19
C PRO A 42 9.15 1.47 20.56
N GLY A 43 10.13 1.48 19.67
CA GLY A 43 11.37 0.72 19.77
C GLY A 43 11.27 -0.74 19.31
N THR A 44 10.09 -1.23 18.93
CA THR A 44 9.93 -2.61 18.42
C THR A 44 10.66 -2.75 17.08
N THR A 45 11.57 -3.72 16.97
CA THR A 45 12.08 -4.21 15.69
C THR A 45 11.04 -5.16 15.08
N ALA A 46 10.40 -4.72 14.00
CA ALA A 46 9.32 -5.44 13.32
C ALA A 46 9.81 -6.34 12.19
N ALA A 47 10.91 -5.97 11.53
CA ALA A 47 11.55 -6.82 10.53
C ALA A 47 13.06 -6.60 10.48
N SER A 48 13.77 -7.56 9.93
CA SER A 48 15.20 -7.44 9.66
C SER A 48 15.58 -8.12 8.35
N GLY A 49 16.69 -7.67 7.75
CA GLY A 49 17.26 -8.24 6.54
C GLY A 49 18.75 -7.91 6.43
N SER A 50 19.45 -8.60 5.55
CA SER A 50 20.85 -8.31 5.22
C SER A 50 21.02 -8.23 3.73
N PHE A 51 21.84 -7.28 3.27
CA PHE A 51 22.08 -7.10 1.85
C PHE A 51 22.82 -8.31 1.26
N VAL A 52 22.27 -8.84 0.18
CA VAL A 52 22.82 -9.92 -0.62
C VAL A 52 23.05 -9.46 -2.06
N GLY A 53 23.93 -10.15 -2.79
CA GLY A 53 24.25 -9.81 -4.19
C GLY A 53 25.57 -9.04 -4.37
N SER A 54 26.22 -9.30 -5.51
CA SER A 54 27.52 -8.83 -6.10
C SER A 54 28.75 -8.51 -5.22
N GLY A 55 28.67 -8.45 -3.90
CA GLY A 55 29.78 -8.04 -3.01
C GLY A 55 30.07 -6.54 -3.03
N ASP A 56 29.34 -5.76 -3.83
CA ASP A 56 29.55 -4.31 -3.96
C ASP A 56 28.76 -3.50 -2.94
N VAL A 57 27.72 -4.08 -2.33
CA VAL A 57 26.96 -3.46 -1.25
C VAL A 57 26.82 -4.47 -0.11
N MET A 58 27.22 -4.07 1.08
CA MET A 58 27.10 -4.82 2.33
C MET A 58 26.43 -3.96 3.39
N GLY A 59 25.89 -4.62 4.41
CA GLY A 59 25.18 -3.97 5.51
C GLY A 59 23.90 -4.73 5.86
N SER A 60 23.13 -4.16 6.77
CA SER A 60 21.86 -4.73 7.20
C SER A 60 20.76 -3.68 7.24
N VAL A 61 19.54 -4.16 7.27
CA VAL A 61 18.36 -3.32 7.42
C VAL A 61 17.50 -3.82 8.57
N VAL A 62 16.92 -2.90 9.31
CA VAL A 62 15.85 -3.18 10.27
C VAL A 62 14.68 -2.26 10.02
N VAL A 63 13.47 -2.81 10.10
CA VAL A 63 12.25 -2.02 10.20
C VAL A 63 11.90 -1.94 11.67
N ARG A 64 11.81 -0.73 12.22
CA ARG A 64 11.43 -0.51 13.62
C ARG A 64 10.31 0.50 13.76
N VAL A 65 9.64 0.50 14.90
CA VAL A 65 8.62 1.50 15.25
C VAL A 65 9.28 2.61 16.06
N ASN A 66 9.14 3.86 15.64
CA ASN A 66 9.72 5.00 16.36
C ASN A 66 8.82 5.51 17.51
N ASP A 67 9.27 6.56 18.20
CA ASP A 67 8.57 7.16 19.35
C ASP A 67 7.17 7.69 19.01
N ALA A 68 6.91 8.00 17.73
CA ALA A 68 5.60 8.43 17.25
C ALA A 68 4.70 7.26 16.79
N GLY A 69 5.17 6.01 16.92
CA GLY A 69 4.44 4.83 16.44
C GLY A 69 4.52 4.61 14.92
N ILE A 70 5.42 5.32 14.23
CA ILE A 70 5.60 5.22 12.78
C ILE A 70 6.70 4.20 12.49
N PHE A 71 6.51 3.36 11.48
CA PHE A 71 7.58 2.47 11.06
C PHE A 71 8.69 3.27 10.37
N GLU A 72 9.94 2.87 10.57
CA GLU A 72 11.08 3.43 9.87
C GLU A 72 12.00 2.30 9.42
N LEU A 73 12.45 2.39 8.19
CA LEU A 73 13.54 1.58 7.68
C LEU A 73 14.84 2.21 8.13
N VAL A 74 15.68 1.37 8.71
CA VAL A 74 16.98 1.74 9.22
C VAL A 74 18.01 0.92 8.46
N VAL A 75 19.04 1.58 7.94
CA VAL A 75 20.16 0.92 7.28
C VAL A 75 21.39 1.08 8.15
N ASP A 76 21.98 -0.06 8.53
CA ASP A 76 23.11 -0.18 9.44
C ASP A 76 24.33 -0.77 8.71
N ASP A 77 25.51 -0.26 9.05
CA ASP A 77 26.82 -0.70 8.53
C ASP A 77 26.87 -0.74 7.00
N LEU A 78 26.26 0.24 6.33
CA LEU A 78 26.22 0.32 4.87
C LEU A 78 27.63 0.55 4.32
N VAL A 79 28.11 -0.42 3.53
CA VAL A 79 29.37 -0.32 2.79
C VAL A 79 29.07 -0.48 1.31
N VAL A 80 29.44 0.52 0.51
CA VAL A 80 29.38 0.47 -0.96
C VAL A 80 30.82 0.47 -1.49
N SER A 81 31.26 -0.64 -2.08
CA SER A 81 32.68 -0.92 -2.40
C SER A 81 33.31 0.10 -3.34
N ASP A 82 32.54 0.69 -4.25
CA ASP A 82 33.02 1.73 -5.18
C ASP A 82 32.67 3.16 -4.73
N SER A 83 32.16 3.31 -3.51
CA SER A 83 31.74 4.58 -2.91
C SER A 83 30.72 5.37 -3.71
N ALA A 84 30.00 4.76 -4.66
CA ALA A 84 28.96 5.43 -5.43
C ALA A 84 27.70 5.68 -4.59
N ALA A 85 26.90 6.67 -5.00
CA ALA A 85 25.59 6.90 -4.42
C ALA A 85 24.61 5.76 -4.81
N VAL A 86 23.80 5.34 -3.84
CA VAL A 86 22.81 4.25 -4.00
C VAL A 86 21.44 4.70 -3.52
N GLN A 87 20.39 4.15 -4.13
CA GLN A 87 19.00 4.43 -3.80
C GLN A 87 18.34 3.20 -3.19
N PHE A 88 17.50 3.41 -2.18
CA PHE A 88 16.70 2.38 -1.53
C PHE A 88 15.27 2.41 -2.03
N THR A 89 14.76 1.25 -2.41
CA THR A 89 13.40 1.05 -2.92
C THR A 89 12.76 -0.12 -2.20
N LEU A 90 11.53 0.03 -1.75
CA LEU A 90 10.74 -1.05 -1.19
C LEU A 90 9.94 -1.73 -2.29
N THR A 91 9.83 -3.05 -2.23
CA THR A 91 8.86 -3.81 -3.04
C THR A 91 8.16 -4.87 -2.19
N ALA A 92 6.94 -5.16 -2.61
CA ALA A 92 6.09 -6.20 -2.04
C ALA A 92 6.15 -7.51 -2.84
N ASP A 93 6.88 -7.54 -3.95
CA ASP A 93 7.17 -8.76 -4.69
C ASP A 93 8.48 -9.36 -4.16
N ALA A 94 8.52 -10.69 -4.04
CA ALA A 94 9.75 -11.39 -3.71
C ALA A 94 10.65 -11.44 -4.95
N LEU A 95 11.93 -11.09 -4.76
CA LEU A 95 12.92 -11.16 -5.84
C LEU A 95 13.50 -12.56 -5.94
N SER A 96 13.71 -13.02 -7.17
CA SER A 96 14.46 -14.26 -7.40
C SER A 96 15.96 -14.05 -7.08
N PRO A 97 16.69 -15.09 -6.64
CA PRO A 97 18.12 -14.94 -6.29
C PRO A 97 19.01 -14.48 -7.44
N ASP A 98 18.60 -14.72 -8.68
CA ASP A 98 19.29 -14.32 -9.90
C ASP A 98 18.72 -13.04 -10.53
N GLU A 99 17.72 -12.41 -9.91
CA GLU A 99 17.11 -11.19 -10.40
C GLU A 99 18.11 -10.05 -10.43
N ARG A 100 18.36 -9.50 -11.62
CA ARG A 100 19.28 -8.37 -11.82
C ARG A 100 18.57 -7.08 -12.16
N CYS A 101 17.28 -7.15 -12.44
CA CYS A 101 16.49 -6.00 -12.81
C CYS A 101 15.21 -5.94 -12.01
N LEU A 102 14.91 -4.78 -11.43
CA LEU A 102 13.68 -4.59 -10.70
C LEU A 102 12.51 -4.42 -11.67
N ASP A 103 11.65 -5.43 -11.74
CA ASP A 103 10.41 -5.45 -12.55
C ASP A 103 9.15 -5.58 -11.68
N SER A 104 9.17 -4.94 -10.50
CA SER A 104 8.02 -4.96 -9.59
C SER A 104 6.99 -3.89 -9.96
N ASP A 105 5.73 -4.32 -9.98
CA ASP A 105 4.56 -3.47 -10.21
C ASP A 105 4.29 -2.51 -9.05
N TRP A 106 4.67 -2.90 -7.83
CA TRP A 106 4.56 -2.07 -6.63
C TRP A 106 5.94 -1.77 -6.07
N ARG A 107 6.39 -0.53 -6.25
CA ARG A 107 7.67 -0.06 -5.74
C ARG A 107 7.59 1.35 -5.18
N PHE A 108 8.26 1.56 -4.06
CA PHE A 108 8.30 2.84 -3.36
C PHE A 108 9.74 3.26 -3.07
N GLY A 109 10.20 4.36 -3.67
CA GLY A 109 11.54 4.89 -3.44
C GLY A 109 11.60 5.68 -2.14
N LEU A 110 12.52 5.31 -1.24
CA LEU A 110 12.65 5.94 0.08
C LEU A 110 13.61 7.12 0.09
N GLY A 111 14.73 6.98 -0.61
CA GLY A 111 15.83 7.92 -0.55
C GLY A 111 17.13 7.28 -0.98
N GLN A 112 18.24 7.98 -0.75
CA GLN A 112 19.56 7.57 -1.20
C GLN A 112 20.62 7.73 -0.10
N ALA A 113 21.67 6.93 -0.20
CA ALA A 113 22.95 7.22 0.44
C ALA A 113 23.84 7.94 -0.57
N ASP A 114 24.47 9.04 -0.15
CA ASP A 114 25.37 9.80 -1.01
C ASP A 114 26.70 9.06 -1.24
N ALA A 115 27.43 9.49 -2.27
CA ALA A 115 28.74 8.94 -2.57
C ALA A 115 29.72 9.16 -1.41
N GLY A 116 30.44 8.11 -1.00
CA GLY A 116 31.36 8.14 0.13
C GLY A 116 30.69 8.16 1.50
N HIS A 117 29.45 7.66 1.62
CA HIS A 117 28.74 7.47 2.89
C HIS A 117 29.63 6.84 3.97
N ASP A 118 29.56 7.37 5.20
CA ASP A 118 30.28 6.83 6.36
C ASP A 118 29.54 5.59 6.88
N PRO A 119 30.15 4.39 6.86
CA PRO A 119 29.50 3.18 7.35
C PRO A 119 29.05 3.24 8.81
N ALA A 120 29.66 4.10 9.63
CA ALA A 120 29.25 4.29 11.02
C ALA A 120 27.98 5.16 11.18
N ALA A 121 27.57 5.86 10.12
CA ALA A 121 26.37 6.69 10.12
C ALA A 121 25.15 5.88 9.67
N GLN A 122 24.18 5.73 10.58
CA GLN A 122 22.90 5.09 10.29
C GLN A 122 22.06 5.95 9.34
N LEU A 123 21.43 5.32 8.35
CA LEU A 123 20.39 5.96 7.54
C LEU A 123 19.03 5.57 8.08
N VAL A 124 18.11 6.53 8.19
CA VAL A 124 16.76 6.30 8.70
C VAL A 124 15.76 6.92 7.73
N PHE A 125 14.83 6.10 7.26
CA PHE A 125 13.77 6.48 6.34
C PHE A 125 12.42 6.18 6.98
N PRO A 126 11.55 7.17 7.21
CA PRO A 126 10.20 6.90 7.68
C PRO A 126 9.43 6.12 6.61
N ILE A 127 8.73 5.07 7.02
CA ILE A 127 7.91 4.21 6.17
C ILE A 127 6.52 4.06 6.79
N GLY A 128 5.50 4.58 6.12
CA GLY A 128 4.17 4.70 6.71
C GLY A 128 3.98 6.00 7.50
N GLY A 129 2.72 6.28 7.89
CA GLY A 129 2.30 7.58 8.41
C GLY A 129 1.53 8.39 7.36
N SER A 130 1.92 9.66 7.13
CA SER A 130 1.24 10.58 6.19
C SER A 130 1.20 10.13 4.74
N ASP A 131 2.03 9.15 4.39
CA ASP A 131 2.26 8.71 3.02
C ASP A 131 1.32 7.55 2.63
N GLY A 132 0.42 7.14 3.52
CA GLY A 132 -0.66 6.17 3.25
C GLY A 132 -0.22 4.71 3.11
N ILE A 133 1.07 4.40 3.25
CA ILE A 133 1.58 3.03 3.08
C ILE A 133 1.15 2.14 4.26
N GLY A 134 0.38 1.10 3.96
CA GLY A 134 0.10 -0.03 4.84
C GLY A 134 -0.88 0.22 6.00
N GLN A 135 -1.38 1.44 6.20
CA GLN A 135 -2.32 1.79 7.30
C GLN A 135 -1.94 1.19 8.67
N GLY A 136 -0.65 1.31 9.04
CA GLY A 136 -0.14 0.77 10.30
C GLY A 136 0.24 -0.72 10.26
N ASP A 137 0.14 -1.38 9.11
CA ASP A 137 0.76 -2.68 8.82
C ASP A 137 1.52 -2.64 7.48
N VAL A 138 2.84 -2.59 7.57
CA VAL A 138 3.76 -2.60 6.43
C VAL A 138 4.36 -3.98 6.13
N SER A 139 3.87 -5.04 6.77
CA SER A 139 4.43 -6.41 6.67
C SER A 139 4.25 -7.09 5.31
N PHE A 140 3.50 -6.46 4.39
CA PHE A 140 3.38 -6.88 3.00
C PHE A 140 4.63 -6.57 2.17
N ILE A 141 5.49 -5.66 2.64
CA ILE A 141 6.77 -5.36 1.98
C ILE A 141 7.69 -6.58 2.15
N ARG A 142 8.26 -7.07 1.05
CA ARG A 142 9.09 -8.28 1.05
C ARG A 142 10.57 -7.97 0.93
N GLU A 143 10.95 -6.93 0.21
CA GLU A 143 12.34 -6.66 -0.14
C GLU A 143 12.69 -5.18 0.00
N VAL A 144 13.90 -4.93 0.47
CA VAL A 144 14.59 -3.63 0.32
C VAL A 144 15.59 -3.78 -0.80
N VAL A 145 15.35 -3.08 -1.90
CA VAL A 145 16.15 -3.13 -3.12
C VAL A 145 17.08 -1.93 -3.17
N VAL A 146 18.34 -2.20 -3.47
CA VAL A 146 19.38 -1.19 -3.68
C VAL A 146 19.65 -1.08 -5.16
N THR A 147 19.56 0.14 -5.68
CA THR A 147 19.87 0.49 -7.07
C THR A 147 20.91 1.61 -7.08
N ARG A 148 21.54 1.87 -8.23
CA ARG A 148 22.39 3.07 -8.36
C ARG A 148 21.51 4.32 -8.40
N ALA A 149 21.92 5.36 -7.67
CA ALA A 149 21.28 6.66 -7.79
C ALA A 149 21.39 7.17 -9.23
N ALA A 150 20.34 7.80 -9.75
CA ALA A 150 20.29 8.24 -11.14
C ALA A 150 21.41 9.23 -11.45
N SER A 151 22.29 8.88 -12.40
CA SER A 151 23.44 9.69 -12.82
C SER A 151 23.26 10.38 -14.18
N GLY A 152 22.06 10.31 -14.77
CA GLY A 152 21.75 10.93 -16.07
C GLY A 152 22.34 10.20 -17.29
N GLY A 153 22.85 8.98 -17.13
CA GLY A 153 23.38 8.15 -18.21
C GLY A 153 22.31 7.49 -19.10
N ALA A 154 22.75 6.82 -20.17
CA ALA A 154 21.87 6.04 -21.01
C ALA A 154 21.30 4.84 -20.22
N VAL A 155 19.97 4.69 -20.24
CA VAL A 155 19.27 3.60 -19.57
C VAL A 155 19.20 2.39 -20.50
N ASP A 156 19.61 1.22 -20.00
CA ASP A 156 19.37 -0.04 -20.69
C ASP A 156 17.87 -0.32 -20.70
N LYS A 157 17.27 -0.42 -21.89
CA LYS A 157 15.83 -0.68 -22.01
C LYS A 157 15.45 -2.11 -21.59
N SER A 158 16.41 -3.04 -21.65
CA SER A 158 16.20 -4.42 -21.20
C SER A 158 16.28 -4.55 -19.69
N CYS A 159 17.02 -3.66 -19.04
CA CYS A 159 17.00 -3.51 -17.61
C CYS A 159 17.04 -2.03 -17.16
N PRO A 160 15.87 -1.36 -17.07
CA PRO A 160 15.82 0.05 -16.74
C PRO A 160 16.25 0.37 -15.32
N ILE A 161 16.09 -0.58 -14.40
CA ILE A 161 16.37 -0.43 -12.97
C ILE A 161 17.26 -1.59 -12.51
N PRO A 162 18.58 -1.50 -12.77
CA PRO A 162 19.52 -2.55 -12.37
C PRO A 162 19.63 -2.63 -10.85
N ILE A 163 19.45 -3.83 -10.33
CA ILE A 163 19.62 -4.16 -8.91
C ILE A 163 21.12 -4.33 -8.67
N VAL A 164 21.63 -3.65 -7.64
CA VAL A 164 23.02 -3.81 -7.19
C VAL A 164 23.11 -4.68 -5.94
N SER A 165 22.06 -4.65 -5.11
CA SER A 165 21.88 -5.53 -3.97
C SER A 165 20.42 -5.48 -3.53
N HIS A 166 19.99 -6.44 -2.72
CA HIS A 166 18.70 -6.41 -2.07
C HIS A 166 18.76 -7.11 -0.72
N ALA A 167 17.77 -6.88 0.13
CA ALA A 167 17.61 -7.56 1.41
C ALA A 167 16.16 -8.01 1.56
N THR A 168 15.95 -9.33 1.64
CA THR A 168 14.67 -9.91 2.00
C THR A 168 14.35 -9.57 3.46
N LEU A 169 13.17 -9.03 3.70
CA LEU A 169 12.68 -8.70 5.04
C LEU A 169 12.03 -9.93 5.69
N THR A 170 12.60 -10.34 6.83
CA THR A 170 11.97 -11.29 7.73
C THR A 170 11.18 -10.54 8.79
N TRP A 171 9.85 -10.62 8.72
CA TRP A 171 8.94 -9.99 9.66
C TRP A 171 8.73 -10.83 10.91
N ASP A 172 8.82 -10.19 12.07
CA ASP A 172 8.58 -10.75 13.40
C ASP A 172 7.56 -9.90 14.16
N THR A 173 6.45 -9.58 13.48
CA THR A 173 5.31 -8.89 14.08
C THR A 173 4.27 -9.90 14.54
N PRO A 174 3.55 -9.66 15.65
CA PRO A 174 2.38 -10.43 15.98
C PRO A 174 1.35 -10.31 14.86
N ASP A 175 0.41 -11.26 14.83
CA ASP A 175 -0.75 -11.14 13.96
C ASP A 175 -1.55 -9.87 14.32
N LEU A 176 -1.50 -8.86 13.45
CA LEU A 176 -2.20 -7.59 13.67
C LEU A 176 -3.72 -7.67 13.39
N ARG A 177 -4.20 -8.80 12.86
CA ARG A 177 -5.60 -9.06 12.52
C ARG A 177 -6.00 -10.51 12.91
N PRO A 178 -5.88 -10.91 14.19
CA PRO A 178 -6.10 -12.31 14.59
C PRO A 178 -7.57 -12.75 14.48
N GLY A 179 -8.51 -11.81 14.47
CA GLY A 179 -9.94 -12.07 14.28
C GLY A 179 -10.39 -12.04 12.82
N LEU A 180 -9.50 -11.75 11.86
CA LEU A 180 -9.86 -11.64 10.45
C LEU A 180 -10.16 -13.01 9.85
N SER A 181 -11.45 -13.27 9.63
CA SER A 181 -11.95 -14.47 8.97
C SER A 181 -12.92 -14.07 7.86
N VAL A 182 -12.62 -14.50 6.64
CA VAL A 182 -13.46 -14.25 5.46
C VAL A 182 -14.46 -15.39 5.30
N ALA A 183 -15.74 -15.05 5.21
CA ALA A 183 -16.81 -16.01 4.94
C ALA A 183 -17.81 -15.44 3.94
N ASP A 184 -18.02 -16.10 2.80
CA ASP A 184 -18.96 -15.62 1.79
C ASP A 184 -20.42 -15.88 2.21
N SER A 185 -21.20 -14.82 2.45
CA SER A 185 -22.65 -14.92 2.70
C SER A 185 -23.48 -15.00 1.41
N GLY A 186 -22.84 -14.94 0.24
CA GLY A 186 -23.48 -14.94 -1.07
C GLY A 186 -23.70 -13.54 -1.65
N ALA A 187 -24.03 -13.49 -2.95
CA ALA A 187 -24.20 -12.24 -3.67
C ALA A 187 -25.35 -11.39 -3.10
N THR A 188 -25.12 -10.08 -2.99
CA THR A 188 -26.08 -9.09 -2.51
C THR A 188 -25.99 -7.82 -3.34
N THR A 189 -26.96 -6.91 -3.20
CA THR A 189 -26.94 -5.60 -3.86
C THR A 189 -25.64 -4.86 -3.52
N GLY A 190 -24.87 -4.49 -4.54
CA GLY A 190 -23.57 -3.84 -4.37
C GLY A 190 -22.39 -4.80 -4.14
N ALA A 191 -22.61 -6.12 -4.21
CA ALA A 191 -21.57 -7.15 -4.18
C ALA A 191 -21.96 -8.38 -5.04
N MET A 192 -22.17 -8.12 -6.34
CA MET A 192 -22.64 -9.09 -7.34
C MET A 192 -21.50 -9.74 -8.15
N GLY A 193 -20.26 -9.38 -7.87
CA GLY A 193 -19.05 -9.94 -8.44
C GLY A 193 -18.85 -11.43 -8.17
N THR A 194 -17.86 -11.98 -8.86
CA THR A 194 -17.54 -13.41 -8.85
C THR A 194 -16.47 -13.72 -7.82
N VAL A 195 -16.62 -14.85 -7.12
CA VAL A 195 -15.67 -15.32 -6.10
C VAL A 195 -14.82 -16.43 -6.67
N SER A 196 -13.51 -16.36 -6.42
CA SER A 196 -12.58 -17.46 -6.62
C SER A 196 -12.35 -18.17 -5.29
N LEU A 197 -12.42 -19.49 -5.30
CA LEU A 197 -12.21 -20.36 -4.14
C LEU A 197 -10.91 -21.15 -4.29
N ASP A 198 -10.27 -21.49 -3.18
CA ASP A 198 -9.19 -22.48 -3.16
C ASP A 198 -9.72 -23.92 -3.16
N SER A 199 -8.83 -24.90 -2.96
CA SER A 199 -9.19 -26.33 -2.93
C SER A 199 -10.05 -26.74 -1.73
N ASP A 200 -10.12 -25.91 -0.69
CA ASP A 200 -10.90 -26.16 0.53
C ASP A 200 -12.20 -25.31 0.54
N ASP A 201 -12.62 -24.82 -0.63
CA ASP A 201 -13.79 -23.97 -0.84
C ASP A 201 -13.74 -22.63 -0.07
N LYS A 202 -12.55 -22.15 0.29
CA LYS A 202 -12.39 -20.86 0.97
C LYS A 202 -12.26 -19.71 -0.05
N PRO A 203 -12.92 -18.56 0.17
CA PRO A 203 -12.74 -17.39 -0.68
C PRO A 203 -11.29 -16.88 -0.65
N ILE A 204 -10.67 -16.81 -1.83
CA ILE A 204 -9.30 -16.29 -2.00
C ILE A 204 -9.25 -15.01 -2.83
N ALA A 205 -10.25 -14.77 -3.69
CA ALA A 205 -10.35 -13.53 -4.45
C ALA A 205 -11.79 -13.18 -4.84
N TYR A 206 -12.04 -11.91 -5.09
CA TYR A 206 -13.31 -11.37 -5.57
C TYR A 206 -13.09 -10.44 -6.77
N THR A 207 -13.74 -10.73 -7.88
CA THR A 207 -13.71 -9.83 -9.05
C THR A 207 -14.93 -8.91 -9.03
N VAL A 208 -14.66 -7.61 -8.93
CA VAL A 208 -15.66 -6.55 -8.79
C VAL A 208 -16.54 -6.45 -10.04
N ALA A 209 -17.86 -6.50 -9.86
CA ALA A 209 -18.84 -6.28 -10.92
C ALA A 209 -19.26 -4.81 -11.02
N GLN A 210 -19.94 -4.48 -12.12
CA GLN A 210 -20.53 -3.15 -12.27
C GLN A 210 -21.60 -2.91 -11.20
N GLY A 211 -21.49 -1.79 -10.49
CA GLY A 211 -22.42 -1.40 -9.42
C GLY A 211 -22.04 -1.93 -8.04
N ASP A 212 -20.92 -2.65 -7.92
CA ASP A 212 -20.37 -3.05 -6.63
C ASP A 212 -19.78 -1.86 -5.86
N THR A 213 -19.71 -1.99 -4.54
CA THR A 213 -19.01 -1.05 -3.64
C THR A 213 -18.14 -1.84 -2.66
N LEU A 214 -16.98 -1.30 -2.28
CA LEU A 214 -16.08 -2.02 -1.36
C LEU A 214 -16.74 -2.28 0.01
N ALA A 215 -17.63 -1.39 0.47
CA ALA A 215 -18.38 -1.58 1.71
C ALA A 215 -19.33 -2.79 1.64
N ALA A 216 -20.13 -2.91 0.58
CA ALA A 216 -21.03 -4.05 0.40
C ALA A 216 -20.26 -5.35 0.13
N VAL A 217 -19.11 -5.28 -0.54
CA VAL A 217 -18.21 -6.42 -0.71
C VAL A 217 -17.66 -6.89 0.64
N ALA A 218 -17.16 -5.98 1.48
CA ALA A 218 -16.70 -6.32 2.83
C ALA A 218 -17.81 -6.92 3.69
N GLU A 219 -19.03 -6.36 3.62
CA GLU A 219 -20.22 -6.89 4.30
C GLU A 219 -20.57 -8.31 3.85
N ARG A 220 -20.55 -8.58 2.53
CA ARG A 220 -20.75 -9.92 1.96
C ARG A 220 -19.77 -10.96 2.54
N PHE A 221 -18.55 -10.54 2.86
CA PHE A 221 -17.53 -11.41 3.41
C PHE A 221 -17.44 -11.42 4.93
N GLY A 222 -18.30 -10.66 5.62
CA GLY A 222 -18.34 -10.57 7.07
C GLY A 222 -17.11 -9.88 7.69
N ILE A 223 -16.41 -9.04 6.93
CA ILE A 223 -15.19 -8.34 7.37
C ILE A 223 -15.39 -6.82 7.41
N ALA A 224 -14.53 -6.10 8.15
CA ALA A 224 -14.54 -4.65 8.09
C ALA A 224 -13.95 -4.15 6.75
N LEU A 225 -14.36 -2.96 6.31
CA LEU A 225 -13.76 -2.33 5.12
C LEU A 225 -12.25 -2.12 5.29
N ASP A 226 -11.80 -1.78 6.51
CA ASP A 226 -10.39 -1.69 6.84
C ASP A 226 -9.66 -3.04 6.71
N ASP A 227 -10.31 -4.16 7.04
CA ASP A 227 -9.72 -5.48 6.84
C ASP A 227 -9.60 -5.84 5.35
N LEU A 228 -10.54 -5.36 4.52
CA LEU A 228 -10.43 -5.51 3.07
C LEU A 228 -9.23 -4.70 2.52
N PHE A 229 -8.99 -3.49 3.02
CA PHE A 229 -7.79 -2.71 2.67
C PHE A 229 -6.50 -3.37 3.18
N TYR A 230 -6.54 -3.90 4.40
CA TYR A 230 -5.45 -4.69 4.96
C TYR A 230 -5.05 -5.85 4.04
N LEU A 231 -6.01 -6.59 3.49
CA LEU A 231 -5.76 -7.68 2.55
C LEU A 231 -5.27 -7.20 1.17
N ASN A 232 -5.47 -5.93 0.84
CA ASN A 232 -5.18 -5.34 -0.47
C ASN A 232 -4.24 -4.12 -0.38
N PRO A 233 -3.06 -4.24 0.25
CA PRO A 233 -2.17 -3.11 0.52
C PRO A 233 -1.57 -2.50 -0.75
N ARG A 234 -1.68 -3.20 -1.89
CA ARG A 234 -1.16 -2.80 -3.21
C ARG A 234 -2.21 -2.27 -4.17
N ARG A 235 -3.47 -2.11 -3.75
CA ARG A 235 -4.55 -1.60 -4.63
C ARG A 235 -4.19 -0.19 -5.15
N SER A 236 -4.45 0.06 -6.43
CA SER A 236 -4.12 1.30 -7.16
C SER A 236 -5.41 1.96 -7.67
N PRO A 237 -5.52 3.31 -7.74
CA PRO A 237 -4.48 4.33 -7.55
C PRO A 237 -4.15 4.64 -6.08
N ASN A 238 -5.05 4.33 -5.16
CA ASN A 238 -4.82 4.47 -3.72
C ASN A 238 -5.38 3.24 -2.96
N PRO A 239 -4.57 2.52 -2.16
CA PRO A 239 -5.03 1.34 -1.41
C PRO A 239 -6.15 1.56 -0.39
N GLU A 240 -6.46 2.82 -0.06
CA GLU A 240 -7.54 3.22 0.85
C GLU A 240 -8.74 3.87 0.15
N ASP A 241 -8.71 4.00 -1.18
CA ASP A 241 -9.85 4.54 -1.93
C ASP A 241 -11.07 3.61 -1.81
N ALA A 242 -12.16 4.09 -1.22
CA ALA A 242 -13.39 3.31 -1.06
C ALA A 242 -14.11 3.00 -2.38
N GLN A 243 -13.64 3.55 -3.51
CA GLN A 243 -14.14 3.24 -4.84
C GLN A 243 -13.80 1.81 -5.26
N ALA A 244 -14.81 1.09 -5.75
CA ALA A 244 -14.64 -0.21 -6.38
C ALA A 244 -14.52 -0.03 -7.89
N PHE A 245 -13.49 -0.61 -8.50
CA PHE A 245 -13.29 -0.53 -9.95
C PHE A 245 -13.79 -1.83 -10.61
N THR A 246 -14.69 -1.72 -11.58
CA THR A 246 -15.21 -2.90 -12.29
C THR A 246 -14.08 -3.69 -12.95
N GLY A 247 -14.05 -5.00 -12.73
CA GLY A 247 -13.01 -5.92 -13.21
C GLY A 247 -11.78 -6.01 -12.31
N GLU A 248 -11.68 -5.15 -11.29
CA GLU A 248 -10.64 -5.27 -10.28
C GLU A 248 -10.78 -6.58 -9.51
N THR A 249 -9.65 -7.22 -9.20
CA THR A 249 -9.62 -8.43 -8.37
C THR A 249 -9.09 -8.07 -6.99
N LEU A 250 -9.96 -8.21 -5.99
CA LEU A 250 -9.63 -8.03 -4.59
C LEU A 250 -9.15 -9.35 -4.01
N ASN A 251 -8.01 -9.31 -3.33
CA ASN A 251 -7.52 -10.40 -2.51
C ASN A 251 -8.40 -10.58 -1.27
N LEU A 252 -8.75 -11.84 -0.98
CA LEU A 252 -9.48 -12.24 0.22
C LEU A 252 -8.65 -13.21 1.10
N SER A 253 -7.44 -13.57 0.68
CA SER A 253 -6.57 -14.49 1.40
C SER A 253 -5.40 -13.76 2.07
N ARG A 254 -5.15 -14.09 3.33
CA ARG A 254 -3.98 -13.59 4.06
C ARG A 254 -2.65 -14.07 3.48
N GLU A 255 -2.66 -15.23 2.83
CA GLU A 255 -1.47 -15.84 2.24
C GLU A 255 -1.03 -15.13 0.96
N ASN A 256 -1.98 -14.49 0.27
CA ASN A 256 -1.74 -13.77 -0.98
C ASN A 256 -1.60 -12.25 -0.78
N ARG A 257 -1.39 -11.81 0.47
CA ARG A 257 -1.23 -10.40 0.84
C ARG A 257 0.11 -9.83 0.37
#